data_AF-A0A4D4MUE7-F1
#
_entry.id   AF-A0A4D4MUE7-F1
#
_cell.length_a   1.000
_cell.length_b   1.000
_cell.length_c   1.000
_cell.angle_alpha   90.00
_cell.angle_beta   90.00
_cell.angle_gamma   90.00
#
_symmetry.space_group_name_H-M   'P 1'
#
loop_
_entity.id
_entity.type
_entity.pdbx_description
1 polymer ?
#
loop_
_entity_poly.entity_id
_entity_poly.type
_entity_poly.pdbx_seq_one_letter_code
_entity_poly.pdbx_strand_id
1 'polypeptide(L)'
;MAGDEFAGLLKELKERSGLSYGTLGKRLHMSASTLHRYVNGEAVPADYAPVERFARVCRATPEELVELHRRWVRADALRGQKGAPEPAVASAVAVPEPEVEAASGTEGAPEPDAASGAEDAPEVESDAGAEPESPVRRRRTVVLAGAAVAAAVVAAALVVNLVPGKGDDHGRKQSAGAAASSAGVTSDGTASAGAKSASPSPSPSASRGAGPAPSGSRSVGAERTRGPDDGAAAPIVVANAYKWDSPCSQHYLVDRDAARMPPPPTEPDARGWVTALGGVPAGQQMLALTVQGTGKATVVLESLHVRVAKKDAPLAWNDYEMGVGCGGGVETRSFEVDLDAGRPVAVPKAGQRDFPYKVSESDPEVFYVFADARTHDVSWNLELEWSSGTKHGTVRVDDNGELFRTSGNVGRPAYNYPLGSTEWGRNAYEPNVKG
;
A
#
# COMPACT_ATOMS: atom_id res chain seq x y z
N MET A 1 -36.29 9.27 -6.41
CA MET A 1 -35.70 9.41 -7.76
C MET A 1 -34.42 8.58 -7.91
N ALA A 2 -33.30 8.96 -7.28
CA ALA A 2 -32.02 8.26 -7.50
C ALA A 2 -31.99 6.77 -7.10
N GLY A 3 -32.69 6.38 -6.02
CA GLY A 3 -32.85 4.97 -5.66
C GLY A 3 -33.66 4.17 -6.69
N ASP A 4 -34.60 4.83 -7.35
CA ASP A 4 -35.45 4.25 -8.40
C ASP A 4 -34.69 4.14 -9.73
N GLU A 5 -33.81 5.10 -10.04
CA GLU A 5 -32.85 5.04 -11.17
C GLU A 5 -31.89 3.83 -11.07
N PHE A 6 -31.48 3.49 -9.84
CA PHE A 6 -30.65 2.34 -9.51
C PHE A 6 -31.44 1.02 -9.59
N ALA A 7 -32.60 0.95 -8.94
CA ALA A 7 -33.50 -0.20 -8.96
C ALA A 7 -33.97 -0.55 -10.38
N GLY A 8 -34.28 0.45 -11.20
CA GLY A 8 -34.68 0.28 -12.61
C GLY A 8 -33.64 -0.49 -13.42
N LEU A 9 -32.35 -0.13 -13.32
CA LEU A 9 -31.30 -0.83 -14.05
C LEU A 9 -31.10 -2.28 -13.55
N LEU A 10 -31.23 -2.51 -12.23
CA LEU A 10 -31.21 -3.87 -11.68
C LEU A 10 -32.38 -4.72 -12.19
N LYS A 11 -33.56 -4.11 -12.36
CA LYS A 11 -34.75 -4.75 -12.91
C LYS A 11 -34.57 -5.09 -14.39
N GLU A 12 -34.07 -4.16 -15.21
CA GLU A 12 -33.76 -4.38 -16.62
C GLU A 12 -32.76 -5.55 -16.81
N LEU A 13 -31.67 -5.55 -16.04
CA LEU A 13 -30.69 -6.64 -16.03
C LEU A 13 -31.31 -7.99 -15.61
N LYS A 14 -32.15 -7.98 -14.56
CA LYS A 14 -32.84 -9.19 -14.10
C LYS A 14 -33.82 -9.73 -15.13
N GLU A 15 -34.60 -8.88 -15.78
CA GLU A 15 -35.59 -9.27 -16.79
C GLU A 15 -34.89 -9.83 -18.04
N ARG A 16 -33.82 -9.18 -18.50
CA ARG A 16 -32.97 -9.69 -19.60
C ARG A 16 -32.28 -11.01 -19.29
N SER A 17 -31.96 -11.27 -18.02
CA SER A 17 -31.30 -12.53 -17.61
C SER A 17 -32.19 -13.78 -17.71
N GLY A 18 -33.52 -13.61 -17.66
CA GLY A 18 -34.49 -14.70 -17.54
C GLY A 18 -34.44 -15.48 -16.20
N LEU A 19 -33.61 -15.07 -15.23
CA LEU A 19 -33.39 -15.80 -13.98
C LEU A 19 -34.46 -15.45 -12.92
N SER A 20 -34.88 -16.47 -12.16
CA SER A 20 -35.75 -16.29 -10.99
C SER A 20 -34.94 -15.82 -9.77
N TYR A 21 -35.58 -15.09 -8.85
CA TYR A 21 -34.94 -14.63 -7.61
C TYR A 21 -34.38 -15.78 -6.75
N GLY A 22 -34.99 -16.97 -6.79
CA GLY A 22 -34.48 -18.17 -6.13
C GLY A 22 -33.18 -18.70 -6.75
N THR A 23 -33.06 -18.67 -8.08
CA THR A 23 -31.83 -19.06 -8.80
C THR A 23 -30.71 -18.04 -8.59
N LEU A 24 -31.05 -16.75 -8.58
CA LEU A 24 -30.10 -15.67 -8.26
C LEU A 24 -29.62 -15.77 -6.82
N GLY A 25 -30.53 -15.95 -5.84
CA GLY A 25 -30.20 -16.09 -4.43
C GLY A 25 -29.22 -17.25 -4.15
N LYS A 26 -29.48 -18.43 -4.75
CA LYS A 26 -28.57 -19.59 -4.66
C LYS A 26 -27.18 -19.33 -5.25
N ARG A 27 -27.04 -18.51 -6.30
CA ARG A 27 -25.75 -18.18 -6.94
C ARG A 27 -25.00 -17.04 -6.25
N LEU A 28 -25.70 -16.18 -5.52
CA LEU A 28 -25.15 -15.00 -4.86
C LEU A 28 -24.95 -15.20 -3.35
N HIS A 29 -25.40 -16.34 -2.81
CA HIS A 29 -25.48 -16.63 -1.37
C HIS A 29 -26.31 -15.59 -0.61
N MET A 30 -27.46 -15.22 -1.16
CA MET A 30 -28.40 -14.25 -0.60
C MET A 30 -29.84 -14.79 -0.60
N SER A 31 -30.68 -14.28 0.29
CA SER A 31 -32.11 -14.60 0.25
C SER A 31 -32.79 -13.97 -0.98
N ALA A 32 -33.79 -14.66 -1.53
CA ALA A 32 -34.60 -14.13 -2.62
C ALA A 32 -35.34 -12.84 -2.21
N SER A 33 -35.70 -12.68 -0.93
CA SER A 33 -36.32 -11.48 -0.38
C SER A 33 -35.39 -10.28 -0.39
N THR A 34 -34.12 -10.43 -0.03
CA THR A 34 -33.12 -9.34 -0.10
C THR A 34 -32.92 -8.88 -1.54
N LEU A 35 -32.83 -9.81 -2.50
CA LEU A 35 -32.73 -9.47 -3.93
C LEU A 35 -34.00 -8.77 -4.46
N HIS A 36 -35.19 -9.20 -4.02
CA HIS A 36 -36.45 -8.55 -4.37
C HIS A 36 -36.47 -7.09 -3.92
N ARG A 37 -36.05 -6.83 -2.66
CA ARG A 37 -35.97 -5.47 -2.10
C ARG A 37 -35.02 -4.56 -2.88
N TYR A 38 -33.88 -5.08 -3.32
CA TYR A 38 -32.91 -4.30 -4.12
C TYR A 38 -33.44 -3.98 -5.52
N VAL A 39 -34.10 -4.94 -6.19
CA VAL A 39 -34.64 -4.77 -7.55
C VAL A 39 -35.89 -3.86 -7.58
N ASN A 40 -36.62 -3.76 -6.47
CA ASN A 40 -37.76 -2.85 -6.34
C ASN A 40 -37.41 -1.47 -5.72
N GLY A 41 -36.17 -1.24 -5.29
CA GLY A 41 -35.75 0.00 -4.62
C GLY A 41 -36.15 0.12 -3.13
N GLU A 42 -36.72 -0.94 -2.54
CA GLU A 42 -37.09 -1.03 -1.12
C GLU A 42 -35.88 -1.09 -0.16
N ALA A 43 -34.67 -1.25 -0.70
CA ALA A 43 -33.40 -1.10 -0.01
C ALA A 43 -32.26 -0.80 -1.01
N VAL A 44 -31.27 -0.01 -0.59
CA VAL A 44 -30.01 0.20 -1.32
C VAL A 44 -28.87 -0.46 -0.52
N PRO A 45 -28.13 -1.42 -1.10
CA PRO A 45 -27.02 -2.11 -0.43
C PRO A 45 -25.97 -1.13 0.13
N ALA A 46 -25.38 -1.48 1.27
CA ALA A 46 -24.27 -0.71 1.87
C ALA A 46 -22.91 -0.96 1.17
N ASP A 47 -22.77 -2.10 0.47
CA ASP A 47 -21.61 -2.46 -0.33
C ASP A 47 -22.01 -2.65 -1.80
N TYR A 48 -21.10 -2.32 -2.73
CA TYR A 48 -21.32 -2.58 -4.16
C TYR A 48 -21.00 -4.03 -4.59
N ALA A 49 -20.14 -4.75 -3.87
CA ALA A 49 -19.74 -6.12 -4.24
C ALA A 49 -20.90 -7.16 -4.30
N PRO A 50 -21.98 -7.06 -3.51
CA PRO A 50 -23.24 -7.77 -3.75
C PRO A 50 -23.89 -7.45 -5.12
N VAL A 51 -23.89 -6.18 -5.50
CA VAL A 51 -24.56 -5.62 -6.70
C VAL A 51 -23.82 -6.01 -7.97
N GLU A 52 -22.50 -5.88 -7.97
CA GLU A 52 -21.66 -6.23 -9.11
C GLU A 52 -21.76 -7.73 -9.43
N ARG A 53 -21.75 -8.59 -8.40
CA ARG A 53 -21.95 -10.04 -8.57
C ARG A 53 -23.33 -10.37 -9.16
N PHE A 54 -24.39 -9.70 -8.71
CA PHE A 54 -25.72 -9.82 -9.30
C PHE A 54 -25.71 -9.45 -10.79
N ALA A 55 -25.15 -8.29 -11.13
CA ALA A 55 -25.11 -7.79 -12.50
C ALA A 55 -24.27 -8.70 -13.42
N ARG A 56 -23.14 -9.23 -12.96
CA ARG A 56 -22.34 -10.22 -13.68
C ARG A 56 -23.10 -11.54 -13.92
N VAL A 57 -23.85 -12.04 -12.92
CA VAL A 57 -24.72 -13.23 -13.10
C VAL A 57 -25.86 -12.96 -14.09
N CYS A 58 -26.37 -11.73 -14.12
CA CYS A 58 -27.38 -11.27 -15.09
C CYS A 58 -26.82 -10.93 -16.49
N ARG A 59 -25.51 -11.12 -16.73
CA ARG A 59 -24.81 -10.74 -17.97
C ARG A 59 -24.94 -9.25 -18.32
N ALA A 60 -24.62 -8.38 -17.36
CA ALA A 60 -24.35 -6.96 -17.62
C ALA A 60 -23.07 -6.79 -18.47
N THR A 61 -23.06 -5.79 -19.35
CA THR A 61 -21.84 -5.36 -20.08
C THR A 61 -20.94 -4.50 -19.17
N PRO A 62 -19.66 -4.26 -19.54
CA PRO A 62 -18.79 -3.37 -18.77
C PRO A 62 -19.37 -1.95 -18.60
N GLU A 63 -20.04 -1.43 -19.63
CA GLU A 63 -20.66 -0.09 -19.63
C GLU A 63 -21.83 -0.03 -18.64
N GLU A 64 -22.65 -1.09 -18.61
CA GLU A 64 -23.76 -1.23 -17.67
C GLU A 64 -23.27 -1.38 -16.22
N LEU A 65 -22.15 -2.08 -15.99
CA LEU A 65 -21.53 -2.19 -14.66
C LEU A 65 -20.99 -0.83 -14.16
N VAL A 66 -20.44 0.01 -15.04
CA VAL A 66 -20.00 1.38 -14.70
C VAL A 66 -21.20 2.28 -14.41
N GLU A 67 -22.26 2.21 -15.21
CA GLU A 67 -23.47 3.01 -15.01
C GLU A 67 -24.25 2.59 -13.75
N LEU A 68 -24.32 1.28 -13.47
CA LEU A 68 -24.87 0.74 -12.22
C LEU A 68 -24.09 1.23 -10.99
N HIS A 69 -22.76 1.31 -11.07
CA HIS A 69 -21.92 1.82 -9.99
C HIS A 69 -22.17 3.32 -9.75
N ARG A 70 -22.24 4.14 -10.81
CA ARG A 70 -22.57 5.57 -10.72
C ARG A 70 -23.92 5.83 -10.04
N ARG A 71 -24.94 5.04 -10.39
CA ARG A 71 -26.28 5.16 -9.80
C ARG A 71 -26.30 4.67 -8.35
N TRP A 72 -25.57 3.60 -8.04
CA TRP A 72 -25.40 3.14 -6.66
C TRP A 72 -24.77 4.23 -5.79
N VAL A 73 -23.64 4.83 -6.18
CA VAL A 73 -22.98 5.92 -5.42
C VAL A 73 -23.93 7.10 -5.19
N ARG A 74 -24.75 7.49 -6.18
CA ARG A 74 -25.76 8.54 -6.03
C ARG A 74 -26.86 8.16 -5.02
N ALA A 75 -27.32 6.92 -5.04
CA ALA A 75 -28.33 6.42 -4.11
C ALA A 75 -27.77 6.24 -2.68
N ASP A 76 -26.51 5.82 -2.56
CA ASP A 76 -25.78 5.62 -1.31
C ASP A 76 -25.54 6.93 -0.56
N ALA A 77 -25.05 7.96 -1.25
CA ALA A 77 -24.89 9.31 -0.71
C ALA A 77 -26.21 9.89 -0.15
N LEU A 78 -27.33 9.59 -0.80
CA LEU A 78 -28.67 10.01 -0.34
C LEU A 78 -29.21 9.14 0.80
N ARG A 79 -28.77 7.87 0.94
CA ARG A 79 -29.03 7.08 2.15
C ARG A 79 -28.32 7.70 3.35
N GLY A 80 -27.05 8.07 3.21
CA GLY A 80 -26.26 8.74 4.25
C GLY A 80 -26.85 10.10 4.70
N GLN A 81 -27.51 10.82 3.80
CA GLN A 81 -28.22 12.07 4.14
C GLN A 81 -29.61 11.87 4.77
N LYS A 82 -30.23 10.68 4.65
CA LYS A 82 -31.61 10.43 5.10
C LYS A 82 -31.72 9.53 6.33
N GLY A 83 -30.65 8.84 6.74
CA GLY A 83 -30.65 8.03 7.96
C GLY A 83 -29.25 7.78 8.51
N ALA A 84 -28.96 8.38 9.66
CA ALA A 84 -27.95 7.83 10.56
C ALA A 84 -28.47 6.47 11.09
N PRO A 85 -27.70 5.36 10.99
CA PRO A 85 -28.14 4.09 11.52
C PRO A 85 -28.17 4.10 13.06
N GLU A 86 -29.35 3.84 13.63
CA GLU A 86 -29.47 3.43 15.03
C GLU A 86 -28.74 2.07 15.20
N PRO A 87 -27.95 1.86 16.26
CA PRO A 87 -27.04 0.72 16.33
C PRO A 87 -27.80 -0.61 16.39
N ALA A 88 -27.41 -1.55 15.53
CA ALA A 88 -27.94 -2.91 15.53
C ALA A 88 -27.54 -3.64 16.83
N VAL A 89 -28.44 -3.65 17.80
CA VAL A 89 -28.27 -4.39 19.05
C VAL A 89 -28.12 -5.89 18.77
N ALA A 90 -27.18 -6.52 19.48
CA ALA A 90 -26.94 -7.95 19.37
C ALA A 90 -28.17 -8.73 19.86
N SER A 91 -28.88 -9.41 18.94
CA SER A 91 -29.96 -10.31 19.30
C SER A 91 -29.38 -11.68 19.63
N ALA A 92 -29.42 -12.06 20.91
CA ALA A 92 -28.94 -13.35 21.39
C ALA A 92 -29.87 -14.51 20.95
N VAL A 93 -29.38 -15.74 21.09
CA VAL A 93 -30.18 -16.95 20.82
C VAL A 93 -31.36 -17.02 21.80
N ALA A 94 -32.57 -17.00 21.27
CA ALA A 94 -33.80 -17.32 22.00
C ALA A 94 -34.69 -18.20 21.12
N VAL A 95 -35.05 -19.37 21.64
CA VAL A 95 -35.93 -20.35 20.98
C VAL A 95 -37.35 -20.17 21.51
N PRO A 96 -38.38 -20.28 20.66
CA PRO A 96 -39.71 -20.70 21.11
C PRO A 96 -40.24 -21.91 20.35
N GLU A 97 -40.93 -22.79 21.07
CA GLU A 97 -41.78 -23.85 20.51
C GLU A 97 -43.09 -23.28 19.94
N PRO A 98 -43.76 -23.96 19.00
CA PRO A 98 -45.10 -23.63 18.56
C PRO A 98 -46.18 -24.40 19.36
N GLU A 99 -47.14 -23.69 19.95
CA GLU A 99 -48.43 -24.26 20.38
C GLU A 99 -49.59 -23.69 19.52
N VAL A 100 -50.79 -24.23 19.67
CA VAL A 100 -51.67 -24.58 18.52
C VAL A 100 -53.03 -23.86 18.46
N GLU A 101 -53.85 -24.31 17.49
CA GLU A 101 -55.27 -24.00 17.20
C GLU A 101 -55.55 -22.72 16.36
N ALA A 102 -56.51 -22.63 15.43
CA ALA A 102 -57.45 -23.47 14.65
C ALA A 102 -58.69 -22.56 14.35
N ALA A 103 -59.57 -22.72 13.35
CA ALA A 103 -59.63 -23.41 12.05
C ALA A 103 -60.44 -22.46 11.10
N SER A 104 -61.07 -22.76 9.96
CA SER A 104 -61.32 -23.93 9.10
C SER A 104 -61.76 -23.38 7.71
N GLY A 105 -62.02 -24.12 6.62
CA GLY A 105 -61.97 -25.57 6.34
C GLY A 105 -62.63 -25.88 4.98
N THR A 106 -62.58 -27.16 4.55
CA THR A 106 -63.58 -27.87 3.67
C THR A 106 -63.83 -27.33 2.23
N GLU A 107 -63.91 -28.09 1.13
CA GLU A 107 -64.04 -29.53 0.79
C GLU A 107 -63.25 -29.78 -0.53
N GLY A 108 -62.89 -30.98 -1.02
CA GLY A 108 -63.12 -32.37 -0.59
C GLY A 108 -62.28 -33.35 -1.44
N ALA A 109 -62.36 -34.66 -1.16
CA ALA A 109 -61.59 -35.73 -1.82
C ALA A 109 -62.40 -36.50 -2.91
N PRO A 110 -61.81 -37.50 -3.60
CA PRO A 110 -61.79 -38.84 -3.01
C PRO A 110 -60.48 -39.64 -3.17
N GLU A 111 -60.42 -40.73 -2.42
CA GLU A 111 -59.35 -41.74 -2.27
C GLU A 111 -59.60 -42.96 -3.23
N PRO A 112 -58.79 -44.06 -3.27
CA PRO A 112 -58.46 -44.90 -2.11
C PRO A 112 -57.01 -45.48 -2.03
N ASP A 113 -56.70 -45.95 -0.82
CA ASP A 113 -55.95 -47.16 -0.38
C ASP A 113 -54.98 -47.93 -1.30
N ALA A 114 -54.04 -48.74 -0.80
CA ALA A 114 -53.26 -48.79 0.47
C ALA A 114 -52.41 -50.09 0.43
N ALA A 115 -51.23 -50.10 1.07
CA ALA A 115 -50.68 -51.26 1.81
C ALA A 115 -49.29 -50.93 2.39
N SER A 116 -49.05 -51.35 3.64
CA SER A 116 -47.71 -51.49 4.22
C SER A 116 -47.41 -52.98 4.42
N GLY A 117 -46.14 -53.37 4.39
CA GLY A 117 -45.69 -54.75 4.61
C GLY A 117 -44.19 -54.79 4.91
N ALA A 118 -43.78 -55.65 5.84
CA ALA A 118 -42.41 -55.77 6.33
C ALA A 118 -41.79 -57.12 5.98
N GLU A 119 -40.51 -57.28 6.31
CA GLU A 119 -39.77 -58.54 6.59
C GLU A 119 -39.93 -59.74 5.63
N ASP A 120 -38.82 -60.15 5.00
CA ASP A 120 -38.16 -61.42 5.38
C ASP A 120 -36.68 -61.44 4.89
N ALA A 121 -35.89 -62.40 5.40
CA ALA A 121 -34.59 -62.81 4.85
C ALA A 121 -34.75 -64.04 3.91
N PRO A 122 -33.66 -64.55 3.28
CA PRO A 122 -32.88 -65.58 3.98
C PRO A 122 -31.36 -65.59 3.68
N GLU A 123 -30.66 -66.46 4.39
CA GLU A 123 -29.21 -66.71 4.38
C GLU A 123 -28.87 -68.03 3.63
N VAL A 124 -27.77 -68.06 2.87
CA VAL A 124 -27.05 -69.32 2.49
C VAL A 124 -25.54 -69.05 2.35
N GLU A 125 -24.73 -70.07 2.67
CA GLU A 125 -23.26 -70.15 2.69
C GLU A 125 -22.53 -69.63 1.42
N SER A 126 -21.33 -69.03 1.46
CA SER A 126 -20.05 -69.36 2.13
C SER A 126 -19.22 -70.49 1.50
N ASP A 127 -18.08 -70.14 0.91
CA ASP A 127 -16.83 -70.93 0.94
C ASP A 127 -15.61 -69.99 0.84
N ALA A 128 -14.42 -70.44 1.23
CA ALA A 128 -13.22 -69.62 1.43
C ALA A 128 -11.97 -70.13 0.67
N GLY A 129 -11.01 -69.24 0.34
CA GLY A 129 -9.81 -69.67 -0.40
C GLY A 129 -8.71 -68.62 -0.63
N ALA A 130 -7.86 -68.43 0.40
CA ALA A 130 -6.42 -68.08 0.36
C ALA A 130 -5.81 -67.12 -0.71
N GLU A 131 -5.12 -66.08 -0.22
CA GLU A 131 -3.94 -65.48 -0.86
C GLU A 131 -2.69 -66.39 -0.69
N PRO A 132 -1.48 -66.05 -1.22
CA PRO A 132 -1.09 -65.15 -2.32
C PRO A 132 -0.29 -65.90 -3.40
N GLU A 133 0.37 -65.20 -4.35
CA GLU A 133 1.77 -65.44 -4.78
C GLU A 133 2.21 -64.46 -5.91
N SER A 134 3.51 -64.15 -5.95
CA SER A 134 4.21 -63.50 -7.08
C SER A 134 5.71 -63.84 -6.95
N PRO A 135 6.53 -63.97 -8.01
CA PRO A 135 6.67 -62.98 -9.10
C PRO A 135 7.06 -63.59 -10.48
N VAL A 136 7.55 -62.77 -11.44
CA VAL A 136 8.86 -62.96 -12.15
C VAL A 136 9.05 -61.92 -13.29
N ARG A 137 10.32 -61.61 -13.60
CA ARG A 137 10.77 -60.58 -14.57
C ARG A 137 10.85 -61.10 -16.01
N ARG A 138 10.77 -60.21 -17.01
CA ARG A 138 11.76 -60.16 -18.13
C ARG A 138 11.81 -58.81 -18.87
N ARG A 139 12.97 -58.52 -19.49
CA ARG A 139 13.29 -57.31 -20.27
C ARG A 139 13.32 -57.60 -21.77
N ARG A 140 12.99 -56.59 -22.59
CA ARG A 140 13.55 -56.21 -23.94
C ARG A 140 12.93 -54.83 -24.26
N THR A 141 13.61 -53.67 -24.42
CA THR A 141 14.74 -53.19 -25.26
C THR A 141 14.56 -53.29 -26.78
N VAL A 142 15.10 -52.27 -27.49
CA VAL A 142 15.19 -52.03 -28.96
C VAL A 142 14.02 -51.22 -29.58
N VAL A 143 14.21 -50.22 -30.48
CA VAL A 143 15.19 -49.10 -30.56
C VAL A 143 14.75 -48.01 -31.58
N LEU A 144 15.33 -46.82 -31.44
CA LEU A 144 15.35 -45.59 -32.29
C LEU A 144 14.93 -45.62 -33.79
N ALA A 145 14.16 -44.60 -34.18
CA ALA A 145 14.42 -43.65 -35.28
C ALA A 145 13.65 -42.34 -34.89
N GLY A 146 14.11 -41.10 -35.05
CA GLY A 146 14.69 -40.40 -36.21
C GLY A 146 13.78 -39.18 -36.48
N ALA A 147 14.22 -37.97 -36.84
CA ALA A 147 15.56 -37.48 -37.20
C ALA A 147 15.76 -36.02 -36.70
N ALA A 148 16.99 -35.49 -36.82
CA ALA A 148 17.32 -34.11 -36.50
C ALA A 148 17.36 -33.22 -37.75
N VAL A 149 17.12 -31.92 -37.57
CA VAL A 149 17.53 -30.84 -38.48
C VAL A 149 18.34 -29.85 -37.66
N ALA A 150 19.41 -29.30 -38.23
CA ALA A 150 20.37 -28.44 -37.53
C ALA A 150 20.87 -27.30 -38.45
N ALA A 151 21.65 -26.39 -37.86
CA ALA A 151 22.32 -25.24 -38.45
C ALA A 151 21.43 -24.03 -38.83
N ALA A 152 21.93 -22.78 -38.81
CA ALA A 152 23.03 -22.20 -38.03
C ALA A 152 23.06 -20.67 -38.20
N VAL A 153 23.42 -19.92 -37.15
CA VAL A 153 24.12 -18.62 -37.26
C VAL A 153 25.09 -18.48 -36.07
N VAL A 154 26.39 -18.34 -36.35
CA VAL A 154 27.44 -17.99 -35.37
C VAL A 154 28.52 -17.17 -36.10
N ALA A 155 29.17 -16.25 -35.36
CA ALA A 155 30.33 -15.44 -35.75
C ALA A 155 30.08 -14.33 -36.81
N ALA A 156 30.87 -13.24 -36.85
CA ALA A 156 31.67 -12.56 -35.81
C ALA A 156 32.12 -11.19 -36.35
N ALA A 157 32.52 -10.26 -35.46
CA ALA A 157 33.29 -9.08 -35.81
C ALA A 157 34.38 -8.85 -34.74
N LEU A 158 35.59 -8.46 -35.16
CA LEU A 158 36.79 -8.40 -34.30
C LEU A 158 37.34 -6.97 -34.17
N VAL A 159 37.69 -6.64 -32.92
CA VAL A 159 38.88 -5.90 -32.48
C VAL A 159 39.53 -4.90 -33.46
N VAL A 160 39.59 -3.63 -33.04
CA VAL A 160 40.82 -2.83 -33.14
C VAL A 160 41.18 -2.32 -31.74
N ASN A 161 42.48 -2.29 -31.44
CA ASN A 161 43.07 -2.00 -30.12
C ASN A 161 43.64 -0.58 -30.10
N LEU A 162 43.66 0.13 -28.95
CA LEU A 162 44.61 1.24 -28.73
C LEU A 162 44.73 1.67 -27.24
N VAL A 163 45.80 1.18 -26.59
CA VAL A 163 46.43 1.72 -25.37
C VAL A 163 47.94 1.57 -25.65
N PRO A 164 48.76 2.66 -25.61
CA PRO A 164 49.24 3.15 -24.32
C PRO A 164 49.46 4.68 -24.22
N GLY A 165 49.60 5.15 -22.97
CA GLY A 165 49.86 6.55 -22.63
C GLY A 165 50.53 6.73 -21.27
N LYS A 166 51.57 5.94 -20.97
CA LYS A 166 52.37 6.09 -19.75
C LYS A 166 53.37 7.24 -19.92
N GLY A 167 53.41 8.16 -18.94
CA GLY A 167 54.47 9.15 -18.77
C GLY A 167 54.97 9.15 -17.31
N ASP A 168 56.28 9.11 -17.13
CA ASP A 168 56.94 8.95 -15.82
C ASP A 168 57.44 10.28 -15.21
N ASP A 169 57.63 10.24 -13.88
CA ASP A 169 58.48 11.08 -13.02
C ASP A 169 59.08 12.40 -13.55
N HIS A 170 58.63 13.51 -12.96
CA HIS A 170 59.48 14.68 -12.65
C HIS A 170 59.28 15.10 -11.19
N GLY A 171 60.17 14.65 -10.30
CA GLY A 171 60.14 15.01 -8.87
C GLY A 171 61.27 15.96 -8.45
N ARG A 172 61.02 16.78 -7.43
CA ARG A 172 62.06 17.35 -6.54
C ARG A 172 61.47 17.60 -5.13
N LYS A 173 62.25 17.29 -4.10
CA LYS A 173 61.97 17.60 -2.68
C LYS A 173 62.59 18.96 -2.28
N GLN A 174 62.29 19.37 -1.03
CA GLN A 174 62.89 20.46 -0.25
C GLN A 174 62.23 21.85 -0.47
N SER A 175 62.10 22.72 0.54
CA SER A 175 62.71 22.71 1.90
C SER A 175 61.74 23.06 3.06
N ALA A 176 62.25 22.92 4.29
CA ALA A 176 61.67 23.31 5.59
C ALA A 176 61.29 24.81 5.71
N GLY A 177 60.53 25.26 6.73
CA GLY A 177 59.87 24.55 7.85
C GLY A 177 59.88 25.36 9.17
N ALA A 178 59.43 24.75 10.29
CA ALA A 178 59.44 25.29 11.68
C ALA A 178 58.48 26.50 11.95
N ALA A 179 57.93 26.76 13.14
CA ALA A 179 57.96 26.09 14.47
C ALA A 179 56.71 26.46 15.33
N ALA A 180 56.54 25.76 16.47
CA ALA A 180 55.63 26.03 17.61
C ALA A 180 54.10 25.87 17.37
N SER A 181 53.27 25.26 18.23
CA SER A 181 53.19 25.15 19.70
C SER A 181 52.70 26.44 20.38
N SER A 182 51.93 26.45 21.48
CA SER A 182 51.28 25.40 22.32
C SER A 182 50.40 26.10 23.38
N ALA A 183 49.35 25.54 24.00
CA ALA A 183 48.53 24.33 23.79
C ALA A 183 47.28 24.43 24.71
N GLY A 184 46.35 23.44 24.69
CA GLY A 184 45.20 23.38 25.61
C GLY A 184 45.03 21.99 26.25
N VAL A 185 45.17 21.92 27.58
CA VAL A 185 45.07 20.68 28.39
C VAL A 185 43.78 20.71 29.22
N THR A 186 43.24 19.53 29.54
CA THR A 186 41.96 19.32 30.23
C THR A 186 42.10 19.01 31.73
N SER A 187 40.94 18.99 32.41
CA SER A 187 40.57 18.14 33.56
C SER A 187 40.71 18.66 35.01
N ASP A 188 39.53 18.81 35.62
CA ASP A 188 39.15 18.51 37.03
C ASP A 188 39.70 19.29 38.24
N GLY A 189 38.91 19.31 39.34
CA GLY A 189 39.40 19.72 40.68
C GLY A 189 38.53 20.60 41.61
N THR A 190 37.22 20.35 41.73
CA THR A 190 36.32 20.68 42.88
C THR A 190 36.84 21.52 44.08
N ALA A 191 36.21 22.68 44.40
CA ALA A 191 35.60 22.99 45.74
C ALA A 191 35.07 24.45 45.96
N SER A 192 33.82 24.55 46.43
CA SER A 192 33.20 25.51 47.37
C SER A 192 33.47 27.04 47.42
N ALA A 193 32.34 27.78 47.33
CA ALA A 193 31.93 28.93 48.16
C ALA A 193 32.60 30.32 48.03
N GLY A 194 31.78 31.38 48.12
CA GLY A 194 32.24 32.79 48.22
C GLY A 194 31.25 33.79 47.60
N ALA A 195 30.30 34.29 48.39
CA ALA A 195 29.20 35.14 47.88
C ALA A 195 29.48 36.66 47.91
N LYS A 196 28.64 37.39 47.16
CA LYS A 196 28.27 38.83 47.25
C LYS A 196 28.96 39.85 46.31
N SER A 197 28.09 40.51 45.54
CA SER A 197 27.96 41.95 45.25
C SER A 197 29.17 42.90 45.40
N ALA A 198 29.44 43.70 44.36
CA ALA A 198 29.23 45.16 44.40
C ALA A 198 29.30 45.84 43.00
N SER A 199 28.47 46.88 42.81
CA SER A 199 28.70 48.01 41.89
C SER A 199 29.57 49.08 42.61
N PRO A 200 30.17 50.13 41.98
CA PRO A 200 29.59 50.89 40.84
C PRO A 200 30.57 51.47 39.79
N SER A 201 30.00 52.20 38.82
CA SER A 201 30.64 53.21 37.94
C SER A 201 31.28 54.38 38.74
N PRO A 202 32.17 55.23 38.17
CA PRO A 202 31.74 56.24 37.18
C PRO A 202 32.75 56.63 36.05
N SER A 203 32.23 57.43 35.11
CA SER A 203 32.89 58.20 34.03
C SER A 203 33.61 59.48 34.57
N PRO A 204 34.00 60.53 33.79
CA PRO A 204 34.01 60.73 32.32
C PRO A 204 35.27 61.44 31.72
N SER A 205 35.36 61.51 30.37
CA SER A 205 35.85 62.68 29.59
C SER A 205 35.79 62.43 28.06
N ALA A 206 35.85 63.41 27.13
CA ALA A 206 35.20 64.72 27.00
C ALA A 206 35.68 65.51 25.74
N SER A 207 34.93 65.49 24.62
CA SER A 207 35.00 66.49 23.52
C SER A 207 33.88 66.21 22.50
N ARG A 208 32.89 67.09 22.28
CA ARG A 208 32.88 68.42 21.60
C ARG A 208 32.98 68.34 20.06
N GLY A 209 31.83 68.50 19.40
CA GLY A 209 31.67 68.87 17.99
C GLY A 209 30.24 69.38 17.79
N ALA A 210 30.04 70.57 17.21
CA ALA A 210 28.77 71.29 17.30
C ALA A 210 28.17 71.70 15.93
N GLY A 211 26.97 71.18 15.66
CA GLY A 211 25.94 71.80 14.79
C GLY A 211 26.25 71.93 13.29
N PRO A 212 25.33 72.56 12.52
CA PRO A 212 24.00 73.04 12.90
C PRO A 212 22.86 72.13 12.40
N ALA A 213 21.61 72.45 12.74
CA ALA A 213 20.41 71.85 12.16
C ALA A 213 19.66 72.84 11.26
N PRO A 214 19.07 72.40 10.14
CA PRO A 214 18.01 73.11 9.43
C PRO A 214 16.62 72.55 9.82
N SER A 215 15.65 73.44 10.02
CA SER A 215 14.27 73.05 10.28
C SER A 215 13.51 72.63 9.03
N GLY A 216 12.76 71.52 9.13
CA GLY A 216 11.47 71.36 8.46
C GLY A 216 11.47 70.92 6.99
N SER A 217 11.10 69.67 6.78
CA SER A 217 10.05 69.33 5.80
C SER A 217 9.37 68.02 6.19
N ARG A 218 8.03 67.99 6.11
CA ARG A 218 7.24 66.76 6.25
C ARG A 218 7.32 65.97 4.95
N SER A 219 8.46 65.32 4.72
CA SER A 219 8.44 64.12 3.88
C SER A 219 7.77 63.03 4.70
N VAL A 220 6.53 62.69 4.34
CA VAL A 220 6.02 61.33 4.58
C VAL A 220 6.88 60.40 3.73
N GLY A 221 8.04 60.04 4.29
CA GLY A 221 8.76 58.88 3.82
C GLY A 221 7.77 57.75 3.88
N ALA A 222 7.45 57.16 2.73
CA ALA A 222 6.74 55.91 2.69
C ALA A 222 7.64 54.89 3.37
N GLU A 223 7.43 54.73 4.68
CA GLU A 223 7.62 53.46 5.34
C GLU A 223 6.92 52.47 4.42
N ARG A 224 7.72 51.70 3.67
CA ARG A 224 7.21 50.53 3.00
C ARG A 224 6.74 49.68 4.16
N THR A 225 5.43 49.71 4.39
CA THR A 225 4.70 48.64 5.04
C THR A 225 5.07 47.41 4.24
N ARG A 226 6.15 46.76 4.66
CA ARG A 226 6.34 45.35 4.48
C ARG A 226 5.04 44.79 5.01
N GLY A 227 4.17 44.33 4.11
CA GLY A 227 3.01 43.57 4.55
C GLY A 227 3.50 42.45 5.47
N PRO A 228 2.63 41.88 6.31
CA PRO A 228 2.98 40.62 6.95
C PRO A 228 3.61 39.71 5.88
N ASP A 229 4.76 39.10 6.20
CA ASP A 229 5.54 38.29 5.25
C ASP A 229 4.77 36.98 4.99
N ASP A 230 3.66 37.12 4.25
CA ASP A 230 2.55 36.18 4.00
C ASP A 230 2.96 34.99 3.11
N GLY A 231 4.25 34.81 2.85
CA GLY A 231 4.75 33.50 2.46
C GLY A 231 4.45 32.49 3.57
N ALA A 232 3.86 31.35 3.25
CA ALA A 232 3.65 30.27 4.21
C ALA A 232 4.97 29.80 4.84
N ALA A 233 4.87 29.10 5.98
CA ALA A 233 5.99 28.30 6.47
C ALA A 233 6.15 27.03 5.60
N ALA A 234 7.17 26.23 5.91
CA ALA A 234 7.35 24.93 5.26
C ALA A 234 6.09 24.07 5.42
N PRO A 235 5.62 23.37 4.36
CA PRO A 235 4.45 22.52 4.45
C PRO A 235 4.68 21.37 5.43
N ILE A 236 3.62 20.94 6.10
CA ILE A 236 3.63 19.71 6.88
C ILE A 236 3.55 18.54 5.90
N VAL A 237 4.45 17.58 6.04
CA VAL A 237 4.42 16.31 5.30
C VAL A 237 4.31 15.17 6.30
N VAL A 238 3.34 14.30 6.10
CA VAL A 238 3.17 13.05 6.88
C VAL A 238 3.34 11.87 5.93
N ALA A 239 4.31 11.01 6.20
CA ALA A 239 4.55 9.78 5.46
C ALA A 239 3.94 8.57 6.16
N ASN A 240 3.16 7.77 5.44
CA ASN A 240 2.85 6.40 5.81
C ASN A 240 3.66 5.45 4.92
N ALA A 241 4.65 4.78 5.52
CA ALA A 241 5.54 3.84 4.85
C ALA A 241 4.99 2.40 4.73
N TYR A 242 3.76 2.17 5.21
CA TYR A 242 3.09 0.87 5.30
C TYR A 242 1.76 0.86 4.54
N LYS A 243 1.61 1.72 3.52
CA LYS A 243 0.46 1.70 2.61
C LYS A 243 0.68 0.60 1.56
N TRP A 244 -0.37 -0.08 1.15
CA TRP A 244 -0.36 -1.09 0.09
C TRP A 244 -1.19 -0.62 -1.11
N ASP A 245 -0.82 -1.05 -2.31
CA ASP A 245 -1.63 -0.89 -3.54
C ASP A 245 -2.73 -1.95 -3.57
N SER A 246 -2.38 -3.18 -3.23
CA SER A 246 -3.32 -4.25 -2.86
C SER A 246 -2.70 -5.20 -1.83
N PRO A 247 -3.47 -6.04 -1.13
CA PRO A 247 -2.92 -7.04 -0.20
C PRO A 247 -1.94 -8.02 -0.85
N CYS A 248 -2.05 -8.24 -2.16
CA CYS A 248 -1.17 -9.13 -2.91
C CYS A 248 0.12 -8.46 -3.40
N SER A 249 0.20 -7.13 -3.43
CA SER A 249 1.38 -6.42 -3.94
C SER A 249 2.45 -6.22 -2.87
N GLN A 250 2.09 -6.32 -1.58
CA GLN A 250 3.05 -6.13 -0.51
C GLN A 250 3.75 -7.44 -0.13
N HIS A 251 5.07 -7.42 -0.32
CA HIS A 251 5.98 -8.41 0.23
C HIS A 251 6.75 -7.82 1.43
N TYR A 252 7.07 -8.64 2.42
CA TYR A 252 8.04 -8.31 3.48
C TYR A 252 9.08 -9.42 3.62
N LEU A 253 10.36 -9.05 3.71
CA LEU A 253 11.43 -9.95 4.12
C LEU A 253 11.48 -10.04 5.64
N VAL A 254 11.55 -11.26 6.20
CA VAL A 254 11.63 -11.49 7.65
C VAL A 254 12.61 -12.63 7.98
N ASP A 255 13.48 -12.43 8.97
CA ASP A 255 14.45 -13.42 9.46
C ASP A 255 13.79 -14.46 10.38
N ARG A 256 12.89 -15.28 9.81
CA ARG A 256 12.11 -16.27 10.55
C ARG A 256 11.66 -17.42 9.65
N ASP A 257 11.37 -18.58 10.24
CA ASP A 257 10.70 -19.69 9.53
C ASP A 257 9.20 -19.46 9.44
N ALA A 258 8.58 -19.89 8.34
CA ALA A 258 7.13 -19.79 8.11
C ALA A 258 6.29 -20.40 9.26
N ALA A 259 6.71 -21.54 9.82
CA ALA A 259 6.06 -22.18 10.97
C ALA A 259 6.17 -21.40 12.30
N ARG A 260 6.93 -20.29 12.35
CA ARG A 260 7.08 -19.39 13.50
C ARG A 260 6.52 -17.98 13.22
N MET A 261 5.87 -17.78 12.08
CA MET A 261 5.27 -16.51 11.67
C MET A 261 3.81 -16.42 12.13
N PRO A 262 3.37 -15.28 12.72
CA PRO A 262 1.95 -15.03 12.94
C PRO A 262 1.22 -14.85 11.60
N PRO A 263 -0.12 -14.96 11.54
CA PRO A 263 -0.90 -14.66 10.34
C PRO A 263 -0.58 -13.27 9.75
N PRO A 264 -0.81 -13.04 8.45
CA PRO A 264 -0.62 -11.71 7.85
C PRO A 264 -1.49 -10.64 8.52
N PRO A 265 -1.03 -9.39 8.58
CA PRO A 265 -1.78 -8.27 9.12
C PRO A 265 -2.81 -7.76 8.11
N THR A 266 -3.69 -6.85 8.53
CA THR A 266 -4.36 -5.93 7.59
C THR A 266 -3.45 -4.72 7.34
N GLU A 267 -3.69 -3.93 6.28
CA GLU A 267 -2.88 -2.72 6.01
C GLU A 267 -2.80 -1.77 7.24
N PRO A 268 -3.91 -1.43 7.93
CA PRO A 268 -3.84 -0.66 9.19
C PRO A 268 -2.90 -1.23 10.26
N ASP A 269 -2.83 -2.57 10.39
CA ASP A 269 -2.01 -3.25 11.40
C ASP A 269 -0.55 -3.45 10.96
N ALA A 270 -0.25 -3.24 9.66
CA ALA A 270 1.01 -3.62 9.04
C ALA A 270 2.23 -3.00 9.73
N ARG A 271 2.17 -1.73 10.15
CA ARG A 271 3.25 -1.08 10.90
C ARG A 271 3.59 -1.88 12.17
N GLY A 272 2.59 -2.24 12.98
CA GLY A 272 2.80 -2.97 14.23
C GLY A 272 3.37 -4.37 14.00
N TRP A 273 2.85 -5.08 13.00
CA TRP A 273 3.30 -6.42 12.61
C TRP A 273 4.75 -6.42 12.13
N VAL A 274 5.11 -5.50 11.23
CA VAL A 274 6.46 -5.38 10.66
C VAL A 274 7.47 -4.98 11.74
N THR A 275 7.17 -3.99 12.58
CA THR A 275 8.03 -3.58 13.69
C THR A 275 8.24 -4.72 14.71
N ALA A 276 7.19 -5.48 15.04
CA ALA A 276 7.28 -6.60 16.00
C ALA A 276 8.08 -7.80 15.48
N LEU A 277 8.22 -7.95 14.15
CA LEU A 277 8.98 -9.02 13.52
C LEU A 277 10.38 -8.59 13.02
N GLY A 278 10.66 -7.28 12.99
CA GLY A 278 11.89 -6.74 12.37
C GLY A 278 11.89 -6.86 10.85
N GLY A 279 10.70 -6.89 10.22
CA GLY A 279 10.55 -7.09 8.78
C GLY A 279 10.97 -5.87 7.96
N VAL A 280 11.28 -6.09 6.68
CA VAL A 280 11.68 -5.04 5.73
C VAL A 280 10.80 -5.10 4.47
N PRO A 281 10.19 -3.98 4.03
CA PRO A 281 9.46 -3.89 2.76
C PRO A 281 10.28 -4.42 1.58
N ALA A 282 9.65 -5.24 0.73
CA ALA A 282 10.38 -6.08 -0.22
C ALA A 282 9.86 -5.97 -1.65
N GLY A 283 10.77 -5.96 -2.63
CA GLY A 283 10.46 -5.85 -4.06
C GLY A 283 9.98 -4.45 -4.46
N GLN A 284 8.79 -4.07 -3.98
CA GLN A 284 8.21 -2.74 -4.14
C GLN A 284 7.59 -2.28 -2.81
N GLN A 285 7.84 -1.02 -2.43
CA GLN A 285 7.21 -0.37 -1.28
C GLN A 285 6.38 0.82 -1.73
N MET A 286 5.15 0.94 -1.24
CA MET A 286 4.28 2.09 -1.49
C MET A 286 4.26 3.02 -0.27
N LEU A 287 4.77 4.23 -0.44
CA LEU A 287 4.60 5.32 0.53
C LEU A 287 3.34 6.10 0.19
N ALA A 288 2.58 6.55 1.19
CA ALA A 288 1.58 7.61 1.04
C ALA A 288 2.07 8.87 1.75
N LEU A 289 2.14 9.99 1.02
CA LEU A 289 2.65 11.27 1.49
C LEU A 289 1.52 12.30 1.48
N THR A 290 1.01 12.64 2.66
CA THR A 290 0.02 13.73 2.82
C THR A 290 0.76 15.04 3.05
N VAL A 291 0.54 16.02 2.18
CA VAL A 291 1.19 17.33 2.22
C VAL A 291 0.15 18.42 2.43
N GLN A 292 0.32 19.26 3.46
CA GLN A 292 -0.62 20.32 3.83
C GLN A 292 0.13 21.64 4.10
N GLY A 293 -0.43 22.76 3.62
CA GLY A 293 0.11 24.09 3.94
C GLY A 293 -0.20 24.49 5.39
N THR A 294 0.72 25.17 6.07
CA THR A 294 0.52 25.59 7.49
C THR A 294 -0.38 26.82 7.65
N GLY A 295 -1.18 27.15 6.65
CA GLY A 295 -2.00 28.36 6.63
C GLY A 295 -2.64 28.64 5.27
N LYS A 296 -3.29 29.81 5.19
CA LYS A 296 -4.08 30.26 4.03
C LYS A 296 -3.26 30.65 2.80
N ALA A 297 -1.96 30.94 2.99
CA ALA A 297 -1.06 31.24 1.89
C ALA A 297 -0.71 29.96 1.13
N THR A 298 -0.78 30.01 -0.21
CA THR A 298 -0.45 28.88 -1.07
C THR A 298 1.03 28.53 -0.96
N VAL A 299 1.33 27.26 -0.71
CA VAL A 299 2.65 26.68 -0.93
C VAL A 299 2.64 26.06 -2.32
N VAL A 300 3.66 26.37 -3.13
CA VAL A 300 3.98 25.60 -4.33
C VAL A 300 4.95 24.50 -3.92
N LEU A 301 4.68 23.27 -4.37
CA LEU A 301 5.62 22.16 -4.28
C LEU A 301 6.34 22.10 -5.62
N GLU A 302 7.66 22.25 -5.63
CA GLU A 302 8.46 22.51 -6.84
C GLU A 302 9.07 21.23 -7.41
N SER A 303 9.51 20.31 -6.55
CA SER A 303 10.14 19.05 -6.95
C SER A 303 10.10 18.01 -5.81
N LEU A 304 10.24 16.73 -6.16
CA LEU A 304 10.48 15.64 -5.22
C LEU A 304 11.78 14.94 -5.57
N HIS A 305 12.66 14.76 -4.58
CA HIS A 305 13.99 14.21 -4.73
C HIS A 305 14.20 12.98 -3.86
N VAL A 306 14.89 11.98 -4.40
CA VAL A 306 15.25 10.74 -3.71
C VAL A 306 16.69 10.84 -3.21
N ARG A 307 16.92 10.48 -1.94
CA ARG A 307 18.25 10.41 -1.34
C ARG A 307 18.52 9.01 -0.81
N VAL A 308 19.41 8.28 -1.47
CA VAL A 308 19.95 7.03 -0.93
C VAL A 308 21.08 7.35 0.03
N ALA A 309 20.95 6.91 1.28
CA ALA A 309 21.98 7.05 2.31
C ALA A 309 22.87 5.79 2.40
N LYS A 310 22.30 4.60 2.13
CA LYS A 310 23.02 3.33 2.13
C LYS A 310 22.45 2.37 1.06
N LYS A 311 23.32 1.56 0.46
CA LYS A 311 22.97 0.52 -0.52
C LYS A 311 23.90 -0.68 -0.29
N ASP A 312 23.32 -1.83 0.05
CA ASP A 312 24.02 -3.09 0.36
C ASP A 312 23.46 -4.24 -0.50
N ALA A 313 24.02 -5.44 -0.35
CA ALA A 313 23.42 -6.66 -0.91
C ALA A 313 22.06 -6.97 -0.23
N PRO A 314 21.06 -7.51 -0.97
CA PRO A 314 19.73 -7.73 -0.42
C PRO A 314 19.71 -8.81 0.67
N LEU A 315 18.87 -8.61 1.68
CA LEU A 315 18.79 -9.47 2.87
C LEU A 315 18.54 -10.94 2.50
N ALA A 316 19.26 -11.88 3.11
CA ALA A 316 19.19 -13.31 2.81
C ALA A 316 17.98 -14.02 3.46
N TRP A 317 16.87 -13.31 3.62
CA TRP A 317 15.71 -13.70 4.41
C TRP A 317 14.60 -14.33 3.57
N ASN A 318 13.59 -14.91 4.23
CA ASN A 318 12.39 -15.43 3.58
C ASN A 318 11.46 -14.28 3.18
N ASP A 319 10.80 -14.43 2.02
CA ASP A 319 9.84 -13.47 1.49
C ASP A 319 8.40 -13.90 1.84
N TYR A 320 7.60 -12.95 2.32
CA TYR A 320 6.22 -13.17 2.76
C TYR A 320 5.25 -12.26 2.00
N GLU A 321 4.37 -12.86 1.21
CA GLU A 321 3.30 -12.24 0.42
C GLU A 321 2.05 -12.00 1.31
N MET A 322 1.65 -10.74 1.52
CA MET A 322 0.74 -10.37 2.62
C MET A 322 -0.74 -10.73 2.45
N GLY A 323 -1.21 -11.17 1.27
CA GLY A 323 -2.63 -11.41 1.11
C GLY A 323 -3.07 -11.96 -0.23
N VAL A 324 -4.36 -12.30 -0.27
CA VAL A 324 -5.04 -13.00 -1.36
C VAL A 324 -6.45 -12.43 -1.51
N GLY A 325 -6.70 -11.77 -2.65
CA GLY A 325 -7.93 -10.99 -2.88
C GLY A 325 -7.68 -9.69 -3.63
N CYS A 326 -6.79 -9.72 -4.62
CA CYS A 326 -6.33 -8.55 -5.36
C CYS A 326 -7.44 -8.03 -6.30
N GLY A 327 -7.94 -6.82 -6.08
CA GLY A 327 -8.95 -6.21 -6.95
C GLY A 327 -9.11 -4.72 -6.70
N GLY A 328 -8.96 -3.92 -7.75
CA GLY A 328 -9.16 -2.46 -7.71
C GLY A 328 -7.94 -1.67 -7.21
N GLY A 329 -6.88 -1.60 -8.03
CA GLY A 329 -5.86 -0.55 -7.87
C GLY A 329 -6.49 0.83 -8.08
N VAL A 330 -6.02 1.85 -7.34
CA VAL A 330 -6.67 3.17 -7.29
C VAL A 330 -5.87 4.19 -8.10
N GLU A 331 -6.41 4.64 -9.24
CA GLU A 331 -5.79 5.71 -10.04
C GLU A 331 -5.69 7.01 -9.23
N THR A 332 -4.48 7.26 -8.72
CA THR A 332 -4.15 8.35 -7.80
C THR A 332 -2.79 8.93 -8.18
N ARG A 333 -2.50 10.14 -7.69
CA ARG A 333 -1.26 10.86 -7.99
C ARG A 333 -0.06 10.06 -7.48
N SER A 334 0.68 9.46 -8.40
CA SER A 334 1.69 8.46 -8.08
C SER A 334 2.99 8.65 -8.84
N PHE A 335 4.09 8.37 -8.15
CA PHE A 335 5.45 8.40 -8.66
C PHE A 335 6.07 7.01 -8.55
N GLU A 336 6.98 6.71 -9.46
CA GLU A 336 7.80 5.50 -9.49
C GLU A 336 9.27 5.88 -9.20
N VAL A 337 9.97 5.04 -8.44
CA VAL A 337 11.35 5.25 -8.00
C VAL A 337 12.12 3.92 -8.10
N ASP A 338 12.97 3.79 -9.11
CA ASP A 338 13.97 2.72 -9.17
C ASP A 338 15.07 2.99 -8.13
N LEU A 339 15.08 2.21 -7.04
CA LEU A 339 16.12 2.28 -6.00
C LEU A 339 17.38 1.48 -6.38
N ASP A 340 17.33 0.56 -7.35
CA ASP A 340 18.51 -0.15 -7.87
C ASP A 340 19.39 0.77 -8.72
N ALA A 341 18.80 1.77 -9.39
CA ALA A 341 19.49 2.79 -10.17
C ALA A 341 20.70 3.43 -9.46
N GLY A 342 21.71 3.81 -10.25
CA GLY A 342 22.89 4.54 -9.75
C GLY A 342 22.59 5.97 -9.28
N ARG A 343 21.47 6.54 -9.74
CA ARG A 343 20.88 7.80 -9.27
C ARG A 343 19.35 7.70 -9.34
N PRO A 344 18.68 7.20 -8.28
CA PRO A 344 17.23 7.14 -8.22
C PRO A 344 16.59 8.52 -8.40
N VAL A 345 15.48 8.56 -9.13
CA VAL A 345 14.65 9.75 -9.37
C VAL A 345 13.19 9.36 -9.24
N ALA A 346 12.35 10.28 -8.77
CA ALA A 346 10.90 10.10 -8.79
C ALA A 346 10.37 10.54 -10.16
N VAL A 347 9.58 9.68 -10.82
CA VAL A 347 8.96 9.97 -12.12
C VAL A 347 7.45 9.74 -12.06
N PRO A 348 6.59 10.58 -12.68
CA PRO A 348 5.14 10.38 -12.65
C PRO A 348 4.72 9.07 -13.31
N LYS A 349 3.92 8.27 -12.59
CA LYS A 349 3.39 6.98 -13.06
C LYS A 349 2.31 7.22 -14.13
N ALA A 350 2.20 6.30 -15.10
CA ALA A 350 1.11 6.26 -16.09
C ALA A 350 0.82 7.58 -16.86
N GLY A 351 1.83 8.43 -17.09
CA GLY A 351 1.66 9.69 -17.83
C GLY A 351 0.91 10.79 -17.07
N GLN A 352 0.84 10.69 -15.74
CA GLN A 352 0.29 11.74 -14.89
C GLN A 352 1.12 13.03 -14.95
N ARG A 353 0.51 14.15 -14.52
CA ARG A 353 1.21 15.44 -14.45
C ARG A 353 2.38 15.33 -13.48
N ASP A 354 3.50 15.94 -13.83
CA ASP A 354 4.63 16.13 -12.91
C ASP A 354 4.39 17.33 -11.96
N PHE A 355 5.36 17.58 -11.09
CA PHE A 355 5.53 18.84 -10.37
C PHE A 355 5.59 20.04 -11.37
N PRO A 356 5.17 21.25 -10.95
CA PRO A 356 4.81 21.62 -9.59
C PRO A 356 3.36 21.29 -9.19
N TYR A 357 3.11 21.29 -7.88
CA TYR A 357 1.79 21.22 -7.25
C TYR A 357 1.55 22.41 -6.33
N LYS A 358 0.33 22.52 -5.78
CA LYS A 358 -0.05 23.57 -4.85
C LYS A 358 -0.79 22.95 -3.67
N VAL A 359 -0.55 23.47 -2.47
CA VAL A 359 -1.28 23.10 -1.24
C VAL A 359 -1.61 24.34 -0.41
N SER A 360 -2.58 24.20 0.49
CA SER A 360 -2.87 25.16 1.56
C SER A 360 -3.34 24.43 2.82
N GLU A 361 -3.68 25.17 3.88
CA GLU A 361 -4.36 24.64 5.07
C GLU A 361 -5.67 23.91 4.74
N SER A 362 -6.45 24.44 3.79
CA SER A 362 -7.76 23.91 3.38
C SER A 362 -7.72 23.04 2.12
N ASP A 363 -6.54 22.84 1.53
CA ASP A 363 -6.32 22.13 0.26
C ASP A 363 -5.07 21.26 0.39
N PRO A 364 -5.14 20.12 1.10
CA PRO A 364 -4.05 19.16 1.23
C PRO A 364 -3.99 18.25 0.00
N GLU A 365 -2.78 17.84 -0.37
CA GLU A 365 -2.54 16.91 -1.47
C GLU A 365 -1.96 15.60 -0.96
N VAL A 366 -2.32 14.49 -1.60
CA VAL A 366 -1.78 13.15 -1.28
C VAL A 366 -1.06 12.61 -2.51
N PHE A 367 0.21 12.25 -2.32
CA PHE A 367 1.05 11.63 -3.33
C PHE A 367 1.44 10.22 -2.90
N TYR A 368 1.42 9.28 -3.83
CA TYR A 368 1.91 7.93 -3.60
C TYR A 368 3.27 7.74 -4.26
N VAL A 369 4.20 7.08 -3.59
CA VAL A 369 5.54 6.79 -4.13
C VAL A 369 5.78 5.30 -4.10
N PHE A 370 5.81 4.70 -5.28
CA PHE A 370 6.20 3.31 -5.51
C PHE A 370 7.72 3.28 -5.61
N ALA A 371 8.38 2.60 -4.67
CA ALA A 371 9.83 2.51 -4.60
C ALA A 371 10.27 1.05 -4.75
N ASP A 372 10.98 0.77 -5.84
CA ASP A 372 11.30 -0.57 -6.31
C ASP A 372 12.76 -0.91 -6.02
N ALA A 373 12.99 -2.03 -5.36
CA ALA A 373 14.30 -2.60 -5.09
C ALA A 373 14.28 -4.10 -5.39
N ARG A 374 15.05 -4.53 -6.38
CA ARG A 374 15.20 -5.93 -6.82
C ARG A 374 16.55 -6.52 -6.39
N THR A 375 17.62 -5.73 -6.47
CA THR A 375 19.01 -6.22 -6.35
C THR A 375 19.83 -5.64 -5.18
N HIS A 376 19.25 -4.78 -4.33
CA HIS A 376 19.93 -4.20 -3.17
C HIS A 376 19.02 -4.13 -1.92
N ASP A 377 19.62 -4.05 -0.73
CA ASP A 377 19.00 -3.50 0.49
C ASP A 377 19.36 -2.00 0.55
N VAL A 378 18.35 -1.13 0.61
CA VAL A 378 18.52 0.32 0.41
C VAL A 378 17.93 1.08 1.59
N SER A 379 18.72 1.96 2.20
CA SER A 379 18.26 2.92 3.21
C SER A 379 18.23 4.32 2.62
N TRP A 380 17.06 4.98 2.66
CA TRP A 380 16.79 6.19 1.88
C TRP A 380 15.79 7.15 2.54
N ASN A 381 15.70 8.36 2.01
CA ASN A 381 14.65 9.33 2.34
C ASN A 381 14.22 10.11 1.10
N LEU A 382 13.16 10.87 1.24
CA LEU A 382 12.71 11.85 0.27
C LEU A 382 13.04 13.27 0.73
N GLU A 383 13.12 14.18 -0.23
CA GLU A 383 13.32 15.63 -0.07
C GLU A 383 12.34 16.36 -0.98
N LEU A 384 11.41 17.12 -0.39
CA LEU A 384 10.35 17.85 -1.09
C LEU A 384 10.73 19.34 -1.13
N GLU A 385 11.03 19.88 -2.32
CA GLU A 385 11.29 21.31 -2.49
C GLU A 385 9.98 22.10 -2.58
N TRP A 386 9.95 23.27 -1.95
CA TRP A 386 8.75 24.10 -1.86
C TRP A 386 9.09 25.59 -1.92
N SER A 387 8.11 26.39 -2.36
CA SER A 387 8.15 27.85 -2.31
C SER A 387 6.82 28.45 -1.82
N SER A 388 6.86 29.64 -1.23
CA SER A 388 5.68 30.45 -0.94
C SER A 388 6.08 31.94 -0.84
N GLY A 389 5.71 32.71 -1.86
CA GLY A 389 6.10 34.12 -1.98
C GLY A 389 7.61 34.27 -2.11
N THR A 390 8.26 34.84 -1.09
CA THR A 390 9.72 35.00 -1.01
C THR A 390 10.42 33.83 -0.31
N LYS A 391 9.68 32.98 0.41
CA LYS A 391 10.22 31.85 1.18
C LYS A 391 10.32 30.62 0.29
N HIS A 392 11.36 29.82 0.52
CA HIS A 392 11.60 28.56 -0.18
C HIS A 392 12.47 27.66 0.69
N GLY A 393 12.50 26.37 0.38
CA GLY A 393 13.37 25.41 1.05
C GLY A 393 13.03 23.97 0.70
N THR A 394 13.54 23.04 1.51
CA THR A 394 13.34 21.59 1.34
C THR A 394 12.81 21.00 2.63
N VAL A 395 11.75 20.19 2.55
CA VAL A 395 11.28 19.36 3.65
C VAL A 395 11.84 17.95 3.47
N ARG A 396 12.59 17.47 4.45
CA ARG A 396 13.02 16.07 4.53
C ARG A 396 11.82 15.21 4.93
N VAL A 397 11.64 14.08 4.26
CA VAL A 397 10.51 13.16 4.46
C VAL A 397 11.05 11.75 4.65
N ASP A 398 10.83 11.20 5.84
CA ASP A 398 11.29 9.89 6.30
C ASP A 398 10.27 9.28 7.29
N ASP A 399 10.50 8.08 7.81
CA ASP A 399 9.55 7.45 8.73
C ASP A 399 9.82 7.89 10.18
N ASN A 400 9.23 9.02 10.57
CA ASN A 400 9.27 9.56 11.93
C ASN A 400 10.72 9.80 12.46
N GLY A 401 11.66 10.15 11.57
CA GLY A 401 13.08 10.35 11.88
C GLY A 401 13.99 9.17 11.52
N GLU A 402 13.44 8.00 11.17
CA GLU A 402 14.21 6.87 10.64
C GLU A 402 14.15 6.82 9.10
N LEU A 403 15.27 6.45 8.47
CA LEU A 403 15.32 6.25 7.01
C LEU A 403 14.34 5.16 6.58
N PHE A 404 13.64 5.37 5.47
CA PHE A 404 12.92 4.29 4.79
C PHE A 404 13.91 3.19 4.40
N ARG A 405 13.47 1.94 4.47
CA ARG A 405 14.28 0.78 4.09
C ARG A 405 13.48 -0.16 3.19
N THR A 406 14.07 -0.53 2.07
CA THR A 406 13.45 -1.39 1.05
C THR A 406 14.50 -2.36 0.52
N SER A 407 14.18 -3.66 0.41
CA SER A 407 15.14 -4.69 0.02
C SER A 407 14.67 -5.55 -1.16
N GLY A 408 15.61 -5.87 -2.04
CA GLY A 408 15.47 -6.91 -3.06
C GLY A 408 15.11 -8.26 -2.46
N ASN A 409 14.07 -8.90 -3.01
CA ASN A 409 13.62 -10.24 -2.68
C ASN A 409 13.90 -11.28 -3.79
N VAL A 410 14.54 -10.87 -4.90
CA VAL A 410 14.87 -11.74 -6.04
C VAL A 410 15.59 -13.01 -5.58
N GLY A 411 15.07 -14.17 -5.99
CA GLY A 411 15.61 -15.49 -5.67
C GLY A 411 15.45 -15.94 -4.22
N ARG A 412 14.73 -15.19 -3.36
CA ARG A 412 14.41 -15.63 -1.99
C ARG A 412 13.27 -16.65 -1.99
N PRO A 413 13.24 -17.61 -1.04
CA PRO A 413 12.09 -18.50 -0.86
C PRO A 413 10.84 -17.67 -0.52
N ALA A 414 9.80 -17.82 -1.33
CA ALA A 414 8.56 -17.07 -1.17
C ALA A 414 7.48 -17.91 -0.46
N TYR A 415 6.78 -17.27 0.48
CA TYR A 415 5.71 -17.84 1.28
C TYR A 415 4.46 -16.98 1.16
N ASN A 416 3.31 -17.64 1.12
CA ASN A 416 2.01 -16.97 1.10
C ASN A 416 1.03 -17.62 2.08
N TYR A 417 -0.08 -16.93 2.29
CA TYR A 417 -1.12 -17.35 3.23
C TYR A 417 -2.46 -17.50 2.48
N PRO A 418 -2.74 -18.69 1.89
CA PRO A 418 -3.94 -18.90 1.08
C PRO A 418 -5.25 -18.69 1.85
N LEU A 419 -6.34 -18.36 1.14
CA LEU A 419 -7.66 -18.20 1.75
C LEU A 419 -8.10 -19.50 2.44
N GLY A 420 -8.42 -19.40 3.73
CA GLY A 420 -8.78 -20.55 4.57
C GLY A 420 -7.59 -21.31 5.18
N SER A 421 -6.34 -20.87 4.95
CA SER A 421 -5.17 -21.42 5.63
C SER A 421 -5.12 -21.03 7.12
N THR A 422 -4.48 -21.88 7.92
CA THR A 422 -4.08 -21.60 9.31
C THR A 422 -2.57 -21.33 9.46
N GLU A 423 -1.81 -21.47 8.38
CA GLU A 423 -0.35 -21.35 8.39
C GLU A 423 0.21 -20.77 7.07
N TRP A 424 1.48 -20.36 7.11
CA TRP A 424 2.23 -19.87 5.96
C TRP A 424 2.72 -21.02 5.08
N GLY A 425 2.12 -21.19 3.91
CA GLY A 425 2.57 -22.14 2.90
C GLY A 425 3.74 -21.59 2.08
N ARG A 426 4.61 -22.46 1.57
CA ARG A 426 5.53 -22.05 0.50
C ARG A 426 4.72 -21.80 -0.77
N ASN A 427 4.93 -20.67 -1.45
CA ASN A 427 4.17 -20.33 -2.66
C ASN A 427 4.40 -21.42 -3.73
N ALA A 428 3.34 -22.15 -4.09
CA ALA A 428 3.42 -23.30 -4.98
C ALA A 428 3.57 -22.93 -6.47
N TYR A 429 3.25 -21.68 -6.84
CA TYR A 429 3.33 -21.18 -8.21
C TYR A 429 4.66 -20.46 -8.46
N GLU A 430 5.11 -19.67 -7.49
CA GLU A 430 6.38 -18.94 -7.52
C GLU A 430 7.21 -19.25 -6.25
N PRO A 431 7.79 -20.48 -6.13
CA PRO A 431 8.45 -20.94 -4.90
C PRO A 431 9.76 -20.20 -4.55
N ASN A 432 10.24 -19.34 -5.45
CA ASN A 432 11.20 -18.28 -5.18
C ASN A 432 10.82 -17.07 -6.05
N VAL A 433 11.03 -15.84 -5.56
CA VAL A 433 10.71 -14.61 -6.31
C VAL A 433 11.56 -14.50 -7.59
N LYS A 434 10.95 -14.13 -8.71
CA LYS A 434 11.61 -14.01 -10.02
C LYS A 434 12.45 -12.74 -10.14
N GLY A 435 13.58 -12.86 -10.86
CA GLY A 435 14.52 -11.76 -11.16
C GLY A 435 14.07 -10.85 -12.29
#